data_AF-A0A3D3IYA1-F1
#
_entry.id   AF-A0A3D3IYA1-F1
#
_cell.length_a   1.000
_cell.length_b   1.000
_cell.length_c   1.000
_cell.angle_alpha   90.00
_cell.angle_beta   90.00
_cell.angle_gamma   90.00
#
_symmetry.space_group_name_H-M   'P 1'
#
loop_
_entity.id
_entity.type
_entity.pdbx_description
1 polymer ?
#
loop_
_entity_poly.entity_id
_entity_poly.type
_entity_poly.pdbx_seq_one_letter_code
_entity_poly.pdbx_strand_id
1 'polypeptide(L)'
;MKGRHHIVVETRRLKYEFDIKRNITIIQGDSASGKTTLVSLLREYGMRGESSGVSFVSDVRCEVYYGAADSWERYFESIHNSIIFIDEGYGFIFSKDFADTVSGSDNYFVLITRKPLRRLPYSVNEIYGIRTTGRFHFPEKIYHEFYPLFESDRYPAEKKNPIVLVEDEKSGYQF
;
A
#
# COMPACT_ATOMS: atom_id res chain seq x y z
N MET A 1 -10.85 11.85 0.99
CA MET A 1 -9.57 12.05 1.71
C MET A 1 -8.45 12.47 0.78
N LYS A 2 -7.48 13.29 1.23
CA LYS A 2 -6.28 13.67 0.46
C LYS A 2 -5.12 13.96 1.42
N GLY A 3 -3.90 13.73 0.97
CA GLY A 3 -2.68 14.03 1.73
C GLY A 3 -1.98 12.78 2.26
N ARG A 4 -1.03 13.04 3.17
CA ARG A 4 -0.21 12.03 3.83
C ARG A 4 -0.78 11.73 5.21
N HIS A 5 -0.97 10.46 5.51
CA HIS A 5 -1.49 9.96 6.78
C HIS A 5 -0.43 9.11 7.48
N HIS A 6 -0.18 9.40 8.75
CA HIS A 6 0.88 8.77 9.52
C HIS A 6 0.28 7.68 10.42
N ILE A 7 0.83 6.46 10.34
CA ILE A 7 0.29 5.30 11.05
C ILE A 7 1.36 4.70 11.95
N VAL A 8 0.99 4.48 13.21
CA VAL A 8 1.79 3.72 14.17
C VAL A 8 0.97 2.55 14.70
N VAL A 9 1.51 1.34 14.57
CA VAL A 9 0.95 0.11 15.16
C VAL A 9 1.99 -0.50 16.07
N GLU A 10 1.69 -0.59 17.36
CA GLU A 10 2.68 -0.93 18.38
C GLU A 10 2.15 -1.98 19.35
N THR A 11 3.00 -2.94 19.68
CA THR A 11 2.82 -3.82 20.84
C THR A 11 4.05 -3.72 21.74
N ARG A 12 4.02 -4.43 22.88
CA ARG A 12 5.22 -4.57 23.72
C ARG A 12 6.44 -5.11 22.97
N ARG A 13 6.25 -5.94 21.93
CA ARG A 13 7.33 -6.65 21.24
C ARG A 13 7.72 -6.07 19.89
N LEU A 14 6.83 -5.31 19.24
CA LEU A 14 7.07 -4.81 17.88
C LEU A 14 6.49 -3.42 17.64
N LYS A 15 7.02 -2.71 16.64
CA LYS A 15 6.51 -1.43 16.14
C LYS A 15 6.46 -1.44 14.61
N TYR A 16 5.34 -0.99 14.05
CA TYR A 16 5.24 -0.53 12.67
C TYR A 16 5.01 0.97 12.70
N GLU A 17 5.74 1.71 11.86
CA GLU A 17 5.59 3.16 11.72
C GLU A 17 5.84 3.53 10.26
N PHE A 18 4.83 4.10 9.61
CA PHE A 18 4.87 4.39 8.18
C PHE A 18 3.87 5.48 7.78
N ASP A 19 4.07 6.02 6.59
CA ASP A 19 3.18 7.02 5.99
C ASP A 19 2.45 6.43 4.77
N ILE A 20 1.14 6.68 4.67
CA ILE A 20 0.38 6.46 3.45
C ILE A 20 0.18 7.79 2.74
N LYS A 21 0.68 7.91 1.50
CA LYS A 21 0.75 9.18 0.77
C LYS A 21 -0.26 9.31 -0.36
N ARG A 22 -0.79 8.19 -0.85
CA ARG A 22 -1.73 8.13 -1.97
C ARG A 22 -2.88 7.18 -1.67
N ASN A 23 -3.93 7.29 -2.48
CA ASN A 23 -5.13 6.46 -2.39
C ASN A 23 -4.87 4.96 -2.64
N ILE A 24 -3.78 4.58 -3.30
CA ILE A 24 -3.39 3.18 -3.47
C ILE A 24 -1.94 3.01 -3.05
N THR A 25 -1.72 2.15 -2.07
CA THR A 25 -0.41 1.70 -1.61
C THR A 25 -0.35 0.18 -1.69
N ILE A 26 0.74 -0.35 -2.25
CA ILE A 26 0.96 -1.78 -2.37
C ILE A 26 2.07 -2.18 -1.41
N ILE A 27 1.82 -3.22 -0.62
CA ILE A 27 2.85 -3.86 0.20
C ILE A 27 3.17 -5.23 -0.41
N GLN A 28 4.40 -5.39 -0.88
CA GLN A 28 4.90 -6.65 -1.45
C GLN A 28 5.98 -7.27 -0.56
N GLY A 29 6.33 -8.52 -0.86
CA GLY A 29 7.48 -9.21 -0.31
C GLY A 29 7.17 -10.67 0.03
N ASP A 30 8.19 -11.41 0.42
CA ASP A 30 8.07 -12.83 0.71
C ASP A 30 7.31 -13.14 2.00
N SER A 31 7.00 -14.42 2.21
CA SER A 31 6.43 -14.91 3.47
C SER A 31 7.31 -14.50 4.67
N ALA A 32 6.68 -14.31 5.84
CA ALA A 32 7.36 -13.99 7.11
C ALA A 32 8.03 -12.60 7.23
N SER A 33 7.75 -11.65 6.34
CA SER A 33 8.28 -10.27 6.46
C SER A 33 7.48 -9.34 7.41
N GLY A 34 6.48 -9.86 8.12
CA GLY A 34 5.63 -9.08 9.03
C GLY A 34 4.38 -8.43 8.41
N LYS A 35 4.05 -8.70 7.14
CA LYS A 35 2.84 -8.16 6.48
C LYS A 35 1.54 -8.67 7.12
N THR A 36 1.39 -9.98 7.21
CA THR A 36 0.22 -10.62 7.84
C THR A 36 0.10 -10.24 9.31
N THR A 37 1.24 -10.10 10.01
CA THR A 37 1.27 -9.63 11.40
C THR A 37 0.70 -8.23 11.54
N LEU A 38 1.07 -7.28 10.67
CA LEU A 38 0.50 -5.93 10.67
C LEU A 38 -1.04 -5.97 10.53
N VAL A 39 -1.55 -6.73 9.56
CA VAL A 39 -3.00 -6.86 9.34
C VAL A 39 -3.69 -7.49 10.55
N SER A 40 -3.10 -8.54 11.14
CA SER A 40 -3.64 -9.19 12.33
C SER A 40 -3.77 -8.21 13.49
N LEU A 41 -2.75 -7.39 13.73
CA LEU A 41 -2.75 -6.41 14.83
C LEU A 41 -3.78 -5.31 14.60
N LEU A 42 -3.89 -4.79 13.37
CA LEU A 42 -4.92 -3.81 13.01
C LEU A 42 -6.33 -4.39 13.19
N ARG A 43 -6.52 -5.65 12.80
CA ARG A 43 -7.80 -6.36 12.99
C ARG A 43 -8.13 -6.56 14.46
N GLU A 44 -7.18 -7.05 15.25
CA GLU A 44 -7.35 -7.25 16.69
C GLU A 44 -7.69 -5.94 17.40
N TYR A 45 -6.99 -4.85 17.07
CA TYR A 45 -7.32 -3.52 17.56
C TYR A 45 -8.71 -3.07 17.13
N GLY A 46 -9.09 -3.25 15.86
CA GLY A 46 -10.43 -2.90 15.38
C GLY A 46 -11.55 -3.66 16.10
N MET A 47 -11.29 -4.90 16.54
CA MET A 47 -12.28 -5.73 17.25
C MET A 47 -12.35 -5.46 18.75
N ARG A 48 -11.22 -5.12 19.39
CA ARG A 48 -11.09 -5.10 20.86
C ARG A 48 -10.59 -3.78 21.44
N GLY A 49 -10.23 -2.82 20.59
CA GLY A 49 -9.59 -1.57 20.99
C GLY A 49 -8.33 -1.81 21.83
N GLU A 50 -8.15 -1.00 22.87
CA GLU A 50 -7.00 -1.05 23.78
C GLU A 50 -6.82 -2.42 24.47
N SER A 51 -7.90 -3.19 24.66
CA SER A 51 -7.84 -4.50 25.29
C SER A 51 -7.16 -5.58 24.43
N SER A 52 -6.85 -5.28 23.17
CA SER A 52 -6.00 -6.13 22.30
C SER A 52 -4.53 -6.16 22.74
N GLY A 53 -4.07 -5.20 23.56
CA GLY A 53 -2.65 -5.01 23.82
C GLY A 53 -1.88 -4.34 22.66
N VAL A 54 -2.62 -3.83 21.67
CA VAL A 54 -2.11 -3.03 20.55
C VAL A 54 -2.37 -1.55 20.83
N SER A 55 -1.34 -0.73 20.72
CA SER A 55 -1.45 0.72 20.64
C SER A 55 -1.50 1.12 19.17
N PHE A 56 -2.50 1.94 18.81
CA PHE A 56 -2.73 2.37 17.44
C PHE A 56 -2.87 3.88 17.36
N VAL A 57 -2.09 4.52 16.49
CA VAL A 57 -2.17 5.96 16.22
C VAL A 57 -2.35 6.18 14.72
N SER A 58 -3.35 6.98 14.36
CA SER A 58 -3.62 7.44 13.01
C SER A 58 -4.46 8.71 13.08
N ASP A 59 -4.26 9.62 12.13
CA ASP A 59 -5.08 10.83 11.96
C ASP A 59 -6.42 10.54 11.27
N VAL A 60 -6.55 9.35 10.67
CA VAL A 60 -7.75 8.90 9.97
C VAL A 60 -8.15 7.48 10.40
N ARG A 61 -9.42 7.14 10.20
CA ARG A 61 -9.95 5.80 10.51
C ARG A 61 -9.26 4.75 9.64
N CYS A 62 -8.80 3.66 10.27
CA CYS A 62 -8.19 2.53 9.58
C CYS A 62 -9.01 1.26 9.82
N GLU A 63 -9.28 0.52 8.75
CA GLU A 63 -10.03 -0.75 8.80
C GLU A 63 -9.32 -1.84 8.03
N VAL A 64 -9.51 -3.08 8.48
CA VAL A 64 -9.08 -4.27 7.74
C VAL A 64 -10.31 -4.88 7.08
N TYR A 65 -10.27 -5.09 5.77
CA TYR A 65 -11.29 -5.87 5.08
C TYR A 65 -11.13 -7.36 5.42
N TYR A 66 -12.17 -7.96 6.00
CA TYR A 66 -12.23 -9.40 6.29
C TYR A 66 -13.56 -10.04 5.85
N GLY A 67 -14.31 -9.37 4.97
CA GLY A 67 -15.59 -9.84 4.42
C GLY A 67 -15.46 -10.93 3.37
N ALA A 68 -16.61 -11.42 2.87
CA ALA A 68 -16.66 -12.40 1.79
C ALA A 68 -16.31 -11.76 0.43
N ALA A 69 -15.75 -12.54 -0.49
CA ALA A 69 -15.22 -12.01 -1.76
C ALA A 69 -16.29 -11.48 -2.74
N ASP A 70 -17.58 -11.65 -2.42
CA ASP A 70 -18.75 -11.25 -3.20
C ASP A 70 -19.50 -10.05 -2.60
N SER A 71 -19.10 -9.57 -1.42
CA SER A 71 -19.78 -8.48 -0.69
C SER A 71 -18.93 -7.23 -0.52
N TRP A 72 -17.74 -7.20 -1.13
CA TRP A 72 -16.77 -6.13 -0.97
C TRP A 72 -17.26 -4.77 -1.51
N GLU A 73 -18.06 -4.77 -2.58
CA GLU A 73 -18.58 -3.55 -3.23
C GLU A 73 -19.41 -2.73 -2.24
N ARG A 74 -20.45 -3.35 -1.67
CA ARG A 74 -21.32 -2.70 -0.68
C ARG A 74 -20.57 -2.25 0.56
N TYR A 75 -19.56 -3.02 0.97
CA TYR A 75 -18.73 -2.65 2.11
C TYR A 75 -17.92 -1.37 1.79
N PHE A 76 -17.23 -1.29 0.65
CA PHE A 76 -16.46 -0.09 0.28
C PHE A 76 -17.33 1.12 -0.07
N GLU A 77 -18.55 0.92 -0.56
CA GLU A 77 -19.53 2.01 -0.74
C GLU A 77 -20.01 2.60 0.58
N SER A 78 -20.07 1.80 1.65
CA SER A 78 -20.55 2.24 2.96
C SER A 78 -19.49 2.96 3.81
N ILE A 79 -18.22 2.93 3.37
CA ILE A 79 -17.08 3.48 4.11
C ILE A 79 -16.57 4.70 3.38
N HIS A 80 -16.24 5.74 4.14
CA HIS A 80 -15.73 6.99 3.62
C HIS A 80 -14.56 7.50 4.46
N ASN A 81 -13.69 8.28 3.83
CA ASN A 81 -12.53 8.94 4.43
C ASN A 81 -11.72 8.05 5.39
N SER A 82 -11.48 6.81 4.98
CA SER A 82 -10.77 5.79 5.76
C SER A 82 -9.61 5.18 4.97
N ILE A 83 -8.69 4.54 5.68
CA ILE A 83 -7.64 3.69 5.11
C ILE A 83 -8.07 2.23 5.26
N ILE A 84 -8.20 1.51 4.16
CA ILE A 84 -8.68 0.14 4.11
C ILE A 84 -7.51 -0.78 3.77
N PHE A 85 -7.18 -1.69 4.68
CA PHE A 85 -6.16 -2.71 4.51
C PHE A 85 -6.81 -3.99 3.98
N ILE A 86 -6.26 -4.53 2.88
CA ILE A 86 -6.73 -5.77 2.25
C ILE A 86 -5.55 -6.74 2.20
N ASP A 87 -5.69 -7.88 2.89
CA ASP A 87 -4.65 -8.91 2.92
C ASP A 87 -4.62 -9.73 1.61
N GLU A 88 -3.55 -10.52 1.45
CA GLU A 88 -3.40 -11.44 0.33
C GLU A 88 -4.54 -12.49 0.32
N GLY A 89 -5.05 -12.83 -0.87
CA GLY A 89 -6.07 -13.88 -1.04
C GLY A 89 -7.40 -13.41 -1.62
N TYR A 90 -7.65 -12.10 -1.62
CA TYR A 90 -8.85 -11.53 -2.24
C TYR A 90 -8.70 -11.37 -3.75
N GLY A 91 -9.28 -12.31 -4.52
CA GLY A 91 -9.19 -12.30 -5.99
C GLY A 91 -9.82 -11.07 -6.65
N PHE A 92 -10.79 -10.41 -6.00
CA PHE A 92 -11.45 -9.23 -6.56
C PHE A 92 -10.49 -8.05 -6.76
N ILE A 93 -9.36 -7.98 -6.05
CA ILE A 93 -8.41 -6.86 -6.19
C ILE A 93 -7.80 -6.77 -7.60
N PHE A 94 -7.90 -7.85 -8.40
CA PHE A 94 -7.44 -7.93 -9.78
C PHE A 94 -8.55 -7.63 -10.82
N SER A 95 -9.79 -7.43 -10.38
CA SER A 95 -10.93 -7.21 -11.27
C SER A 95 -10.95 -5.79 -11.85
N LYS A 96 -11.77 -5.58 -12.89
CA LYS A 96 -12.04 -4.22 -13.39
C LYS A 96 -12.90 -3.45 -12.39
N ASP A 97 -13.92 -4.10 -11.84
CA ASP A 97 -14.90 -3.48 -10.94
C ASP A 97 -14.22 -2.91 -9.69
N PHE A 98 -13.22 -3.60 -9.15
CA PHE A 98 -12.43 -3.10 -8.05
C PHE A 98 -11.63 -1.85 -8.44
N ALA A 99 -11.03 -1.83 -9.63
CA ALA A 99 -10.29 -0.68 -10.12
C ALA A 99 -11.18 0.55 -10.34
N ASP A 100 -12.38 0.34 -10.86
CA ASP A 100 -13.38 1.39 -11.04
C ASP A 100 -13.85 1.92 -9.65
N THR A 101 -14.10 1.02 -8.69
CA THR A 101 -14.51 1.37 -7.32
C THR A 101 -13.44 2.20 -6.60
N VAL A 102 -12.19 1.75 -6.61
CA VAL A 102 -11.08 2.44 -5.93
C VAL A 102 -10.79 3.80 -6.56
N SER A 103 -10.95 3.93 -7.88
CA SER A 103 -10.71 5.21 -8.58
C SER A 103 -11.73 6.29 -8.25
N GLY A 104 -12.97 5.90 -7.94
CA GLY A 104 -14.04 6.82 -7.53
C GLY A 104 -14.15 7.03 -6.02
N SER A 105 -13.38 6.30 -5.21
CA SER A 105 -13.50 6.28 -3.76
C SER A 105 -12.75 7.44 -3.10
N ASP A 106 -13.26 7.95 -1.98
CA ASP A 106 -12.58 8.92 -1.13
C ASP A 106 -11.69 8.26 -0.07
N ASN A 107 -11.62 6.93 -0.06
CA ASN A 107 -10.79 6.11 0.80
C ASN A 107 -9.40 5.87 0.22
N TYR A 108 -8.47 5.51 1.09
CA TYR A 108 -7.17 4.98 0.71
C TYR A 108 -7.16 3.47 0.89
N PHE A 109 -6.43 2.77 0.03
CA PHE A 109 -6.36 1.32 0.00
C PHE A 109 -4.92 0.86 0.12
N VAL A 110 -4.67 0.04 1.14
CA VAL A 110 -3.39 -0.63 1.37
C VAL A 110 -3.54 -2.10 0.99
N LEU A 111 -2.93 -2.48 -0.13
CA LEU A 111 -3.12 -3.79 -0.76
C LEU A 111 -1.89 -4.66 -0.55
N ILE A 112 -2.05 -5.78 0.16
CA ILE A 112 -1.00 -6.77 0.35
C ILE A 112 -1.13 -7.83 -0.74
N THR A 113 -0.16 -7.89 -1.63
CA THR A 113 -0.16 -8.87 -2.73
C THR A 113 1.24 -9.06 -3.28
N ARG A 114 1.54 -10.27 -3.75
CA ARG A 114 2.77 -10.55 -4.49
C ARG A 114 2.62 -10.30 -5.99
N LYS A 115 1.40 -10.27 -6.49
CA LYS A 115 1.10 -10.17 -7.92
C LYS A 115 0.89 -8.71 -8.33
N PRO A 116 1.36 -8.30 -9.53
CA PRO A 116 1.17 -6.94 -10.01
C PRO A 116 -0.32 -6.64 -10.29
N LEU A 117 -0.80 -5.47 -9.87
CA LEU A 117 -2.19 -5.03 -10.00
C LEU A 117 -2.40 -4.19 -11.27
N ARG A 118 -2.19 -4.79 -12.45
CA ARG A 118 -2.09 -4.08 -13.75
C ARG A 118 -3.28 -3.19 -14.13
N ARG A 119 -4.44 -3.36 -13.49
CA ARG A 119 -5.66 -2.56 -13.75
C ARG A 119 -5.77 -1.32 -12.87
N LEU A 120 -4.96 -1.20 -11.83
CA LEU A 120 -5.02 -0.10 -10.88
C LEU A 120 -4.03 1.01 -11.27
N PRO A 121 -4.44 2.29 -11.21
CA PRO A 121 -3.59 3.43 -11.49
C PRO A 121 -2.70 3.80 -10.28
N TYR A 122 -1.93 2.84 -9.74
CA TYR A 122 -1.02 3.11 -8.62
C TYR A 122 0.35 3.61 -9.11
N SER A 123 1.04 4.38 -8.26
CA SER A 123 2.41 4.83 -8.55
C SER A 123 3.42 3.75 -8.13
N VAL A 124 4.47 3.55 -8.93
CA VAL A 124 5.60 2.66 -8.57
C VAL A 124 6.26 3.06 -7.24
N ASN A 125 6.21 4.34 -6.90
CA ASN A 125 6.74 4.88 -5.63
C ASN A 125 5.87 4.48 -4.42
N GLU A 126 4.68 3.94 -4.65
CA GLU A 126 3.78 3.44 -3.60
C GLU A 126 3.81 1.91 -3.48
N ILE A 127 4.85 1.27 -4.00
CA ILE A 127 5.13 -0.14 -3.75
C ILE A 127 6.22 -0.25 -2.69
N TYR A 128 5.88 -0.85 -1.55
CA TYR A 128 6.78 -0.99 -0.40
C TYR A 128 7.00 -2.46 -0.04
N GLY A 129 8.20 -2.76 0.46
CA GLY A 129 8.48 -3.96 1.24
C GLY A 129 8.47 -3.63 2.74
N ILE A 130 8.30 -4.65 3.58
CA ILE A 130 8.51 -4.54 5.04
C ILE A 130 9.78 -5.30 5.38
N ARG A 131 10.71 -4.66 6.08
CA ARG A 131 11.90 -5.30 6.66
C ARG A 131 11.97 -5.06 8.16
N THR A 132 12.62 -5.99 8.86
CA THR A 132 12.92 -5.83 10.28
C THR A 132 14.23 -5.05 10.43
N THR A 133 14.23 -4.06 11.32
CA THR A 133 15.42 -3.29 11.72
C THR A 133 15.58 -3.37 13.24
N GLY A 134 16.83 -3.48 13.71
CA GLY A 134 17.17 -3.63 15.13
C GLY A 134 18.32 -4.62 15.38
N ARG A 135 19.00 -4.54 16.53
CA ARG A 135 20.03 -5.52 16.92
C ARG A 135 19.36 -6.68 17.67
N PHE A 136 19.65 -7.91 17.26
CA PHE A 136 19.16 -9.13 17.93
C PHE A 136 19.92 -9.44 19.24
N HIS A 137 20.05 -8.47 20.14
CA HIS A 137 20.71 -8.68 21.43
C HIS A 137 19.78 -8.22 22.57
N PHE A 138 19.30 -9.16 23.40
CA PHE A 138 18.38 -8.94 24.55
C PHE A 138 16.92 -8.59 24.15
N PRO A 139 15.91 -8.47 25.07
CA PRO A 139 14.50 -8.35 24.68
C PRO A 139 14.20 -6.92 24.24
N GLU A 140 14.85 -6.50 23.15
CA GLU A 140 14.61 -5.24 22.47
C GLU A 140 13.37 -5.37 21.58
N LYS A 141 12.65 -4.26 21.44
CA LYS A 141 11.45 -4.18 20.61
C LYS A 141 11.85 -4.24 19.13
N ILE A 142 11.12 -5.04 18.35
CA ILE A 142 11.37 -5.26 16.93
C ILE A 142 10.75 -4.11 16.12
N TYR A 143 11.55 -3.41 15.31
CA TYR A 143 11.04 -2.33 14.45
C TYR A 143 10.86 -2.83 13.02
N HIS A 144 9.68 -2.55 12.46
CA HIS A 144 9.37 -2.85 11.07
C HIS A 144 9.41 -1.55 10.25
N GLU A 145 10.30 -1.53 9.26
CA GLU A 145 10.48 -0.42 8.35
C GLU A 145 9.86 -0.75 6.99
N PHE A 146 9.12 0.22 6.45
CA PHE A 146 8.62 0.19 5.08
C PHE A 146 9.64 0.84 4.16
N TYR A 147 10.04 0.14 3.10
CA TYR A 147 11.01 0.64 2.14
C TYR A 147 10.46 0.54 0.72
N PRO A 148 10.67 1.54 -0.15
CA PRO A 148 10.21 1.49 -1.53
C PRO A 148 10.93 0.36 -2.28
N LEU A 149 10.19 -0.40 -3.07
CA LEU A 149 10.76 -1.44 -3.95
C LEU A 149 11.27 -0.88 -5.26
N PHE A 150 10.73 0.27 -5.69
CA PHE A 150 11.13 0.95 -6.90
C PHE A 150 11.49 2.39 -6.54
N GLU A 151 12.78 2.66 -6.47
CA GLU A 151 13.34 3.97 -6.16
C GLU A 151 13.85 4.57 -7.47
N SER A 152 13.23 5.65 -7.96
CA SER A 152 13.62 6.29 -9.23
C SER A 152 15.06 6.81 -9.24
N ASP A 153 15.64 7.01 -8.05
CA ASP A 153 16.88 7.77 -7.87
C ASP A 153 18.13 6.88 -7.78
N ARG A 154 18.00 5.57 -8.05
CA ARG A 154 19.15 4.64 -8.16
C ARG A 154 19.67 4.44 -9.58
N TYR A 155 19.18 5.19 -10.55
CA TYR A 155 19.95 5.39 -11.76
C TYR A 155 20.97 6.50 -11.46
N PRO A 156 22.29 6.22 -11.38
CA PRO A 156 23.24 7.30 -11.62
C PRO A 156 22.80 7.95 -12.93
N ALA A 157 22.79 9.28 -12.95
CA ALA A 157 22.43 10.05 -14.13
C ALA A 157 23.41 9.73 -15.27
N GLU A 158 23.27 8.58 -15.92
CA GLU A 158 23.63 8.45 -17.31
C GLU A 158 22.72 9.45 -18.00
N LYS A 159 23.34 10.55 -18.42
CA LYS A 159 22.76 11.57 -19.28
C LYS A 159 21.91 10.86 -20.34
N LYS A 160 20.61 10.76 -20.11
CA LYS A 160 19.65 10.50 -21.17
C LYS A 160 19.73 11.74 -22.04
N ASN A 161 20.55 11.69 -23.07
CA ASN A 161 20.41 12.59 -24.19
C ASN A 161 18.95 12.49 -24.61
N PRO A 162 18.16 13.58 -24.57
CA PRO A 162 16.82 13.53 -25.10
C PRO A 162 16.94 13.15 -26.57
N ILE A 163 16.40 11.98 -26.94
CA ILE A 163 16.18 11.68 -28.35
C ILE A 163 15.04 12.59 -28.77
N VAL A 164 15.40 13.70 -29.39
CA VAL A 164 14.46 14.60 -30.06
C VAL A 164 14.12 13.94 -31.39
N LEU A 165 12.91 13.40 -31.50
CA LEU A 165 12.36 12.99 -32.79
C LEU A 165 11.69 14.22 -33.39
N VAL A 166 12.28 14.77 -34.45
CA VAL A 166 11.68 15.86 -35.23
C VAL A 166 11.13 15.24 -36.51
N GLU A 167 9.81 15.31 -36.70
CA GLU A 167 9.19 15.05 -38.00
C GLU A 167 9.39 16.30 -38.86
N ASP A 168 10.00 16.17 -40.04
CA ASP A 168 10.12 17.27 -41.00
C ASP A 168 8.80 17.42 -41.77
N GLU A 169 8.20 18.60 -41.72
CA GLU A 169 6.93 18.97 -42.39
C GLU A 169 7.01 18.97 -43.94
N LYS A 170 8.07 18.41 -44.53
CA LYS A 170 8.25 18.27 -45.98
C LYS A 170 8.45 16.84 -46.49
N SER A 171 8.00 15.81 -45.77
CA SER A 171 7.88 14.47 -46.38
C SER A 171 6.65 14.35 -47.30
N GLY A 172 6.56 15.24 -48.29
CA GLY A 172 5.73 15.07 -49.48
C GLY A 172 6.60 14.52 -50.60
N TYR A 173 6.52 13.21 -50.84
CA TYR A 173 6.92 12.62 -52.12
C TYR A 173 5.82 11.68 -52.61
N GLN A 174 5.18 12.12 -53.70
CA GLN A 174 4.51 11.32 -54.74
C GLN A 174 5.38 10.11 -55.10
N PHE A 175 4.89 8.89 -55.33
CA PHE A 175 3.77 8.44 -56.16
C PHE A 175 3.11 7.18 -55.58
#